data_AF-A0A4R6J3C8-F1
#
_entry.id   AF-A0A4R6J3C8-F1
#
_cell.length_a   1.000
_cell.length_b   1.000
_cell.length_c   1.000
_cell.angle_alpha   90.00
_cell.angle_beta   90.00
_cell.angle_gamma   90.00
#
_symmetry.space_group_name_H-M   'P 1'
#
loop_
_entity.id
_entity.type
_entity.pdbx_description
1 polymer ?
#
loop_
_entity_poly.entity_id
_entity_poly.type
_entity_poly.pdbx_seq_one_letter_code
_entity_poly.pdbx_strand_id
1 'polypeptide(L)'
;MFAREGTVTAGNASGINDGGAAIVLARESAARNLGLPGLVTLEAVATAAMEPELMGYAPALALGKLFKQTGTVPPQPLGPVCPHGCERRPGW
;
A
#
# COMPACT_ATOMS: atom_id res chain seq x y z
N MET A 1 16.91 13.57 0.93
CA MET A 1 17.76 14.79 0.96
C MET A 1 19.06 14.40 1.64
N PHE A 2 20.20 14.56 0.96
CA PHE A 2 21.52 14.24 1.53
C PHE A 2 22.15 15.53 2.05
N ALA A 3 22.60 15.50 3.30
CA ALA A 3 23.20 16.66 3.98
C ALA A 3 24.44 16.20 4.76
N ARG A 4 25.39 17.12 4.94
CA ARG A 4 26.66 16.84 5.62
C ARG A 4 26.46 16.37 7.06
N GLU A 5 25.56 17.02 7.79
CA GLU A 5 25.16 16.62 9.15
C GLU A 5 23.85 15.79 9.17
N GLY A 6 23.48 15.16 8.05
CA GLY A 6 22.28 14.33 7.95
C GLY A 6 22.46 12.90 8.50
N THR A 7 21.35 12.19 8.69
CA THR A 7 21.33 10.79 9.18
C THR A 7 21.18 9.75 8.06
N VAL A 8 20.95 10.19 6.82
CA VAL A 8 20.77 9.32 5.66
C VAL A 8 22.12 8.86 5.13
N THR A 9 22.29 7.55 4.95
CA THR A 9 23.51 6.90 4.46
C THR A 9 23.16 5.92 3.35
N ALA A 10 24.16 5.45 2.60
CA ALA A 10 23.95 4.42 1.58
C ALA A 10 23.39 3.11 2.16
N GLY A 11 23.60 2.82 3.45
CA GLY A 11 23.10 1.61 4.10
C GLY A 11 21.64 1.67 4.54
N ASN A 12 21.05 2.87 4.64
CA ASN A 12 19.66 3.05 5.07
C ASN A 12 18.75 3.69 4.00
N ALA A 13 19.29 3.96 2.82
CA ALA A 13 18.54 4.40 1.65
C ALA A 13 18.36 3.24 0.66
N SER A 14 17.29 3.29 -0.13
CA SER A 14 17.15 2.39 -1.28
C SER A 14 18.30 2.63 -2.27
N GLY A 15 18.81 1.53 -2.85
CA GLY A 15 19.82 1.60 -3.90
C GLY A 15 19.24 2.05 -5.25
N ILE A 16 20.12 2.16 -6.23
CA ILE A 16 19.72 2.24 -7.64
C ILE A 16 19.62 0.81 -8.17
N ASN A 17 18.48 0.47 -8.77
CA ASN A 17 18.17 -0.88 -9.20
C ASN A 17 17.63 -0.87 -10.65
N ASP A 18 18.05 -1.86 -11.44
CA ASP A 18 17.50 -2.17 -12.75
C ASP A 18 16.66 -3.45 -12.66
N GLY A 19 15.40 -3.40 -13.11
CA GLY A 19 14.48 -4.54 -13.05
C GLY A 19 13.17 -4.29 -13.78
N GLY A 20 12.41 -5.37 -14.04
CA GLY A 20 11.11 -5.32 -14.69
C GLY A 20 10.13 -6.32 -14.08
N ALA A 21 8.84 -5.97 -14.06
CA ALA A 21 7.75 -6.81 -13.60
C ALA A 21 6.50 -6.60 -14.47
N ALA A 22 5.66 -7.62 -14.58
CA ALA A 22 4.39 -7.56 -15.30
C ALA A 22 3.29 -8.29 -14.51
N ILE A 23 2.07 -7.76 -14.58
CA ILE A 23 0.88 -8.36 -13.97
C ILE A 23 -0.23 -8.37 -15.04
N VAL A 24 -0.94 -9.50 -15.12
CA VAL A 24 -2.13 -9.62 -15.98
C VAL A 24 -3.36 -9.46 -15.11
N LEU A 25 -4.25 -8.54 -15.49
CA LEU A 25 -5.51 -8.30 -14.80
C LEU A 25 -6.66 -8.81 -15.66
N ALA A 26 -7.65 -9.43 -15.01
CA ALA A 26 -8.87 -9.88 -15.64
C ALA A 26 -10.06 -9.60 -14.70
N ARG A 27 -11.25 -9.50 -15.29
CA ARG A 27 -12.48 -9.59 -14.49
C ARG A 27 -12.56 -10.97 -13.87
N GLU A 28 -12.99 -11.03 -12.62
CA GLU A 28 -13.16 -12.28 -11.90
C GLU A 28 -14.08 -13.26 -12.66
N SER A 29 -15.17 -12.77 -13.24
CA SER A 29 -16.09 -13.59 -14.05
C SER A 29 -15.42 -14.19 -15.28
N ALA A 30 -14.56 -13.43 -15.96
CA ALA A 30 -13.82 -13.91 -17.12
C ALA A 30 -12.79 -14.98 -16.73
N ALA A 31 -12.06 -14.76 -15.63
CA ALA A 31 -11.12 -15.74 -15.10
C ALA A 31 -11.83 -17.05 -14.70
N ARG A 32 -12.98 -16.95 -14.01
CA ARG A 32 -13.81 -18.11 -13.64
C ARG A 32 -14.34 -18.87 -14.86
N ASN A 33 -14.85 -18.17 -15.87
CA ASN A 33 -15.37 -18.78 -17.10
C ASN A 33 -14.29 -19.54 -17.88
N LEU A 34 -13.04 -19.07 -17.82
CA LEU A 34 -11.89 -19.71 -18.46
C LEU A 34 -11.21 -20.76 -17.56
N GLY A 35 -11.73 -21.01 -16.35
CA GLY A 35 -11.13 -21.94 -15.40
C GLY A 35 -9.74 -21.53 -14.92
N LEU A 36 -9.38 -20.25 -15.01
CA LEU A 36 -8.06 -19.75 -14.63
C LEU A 36 -8.01 -19.47 -13.11
N PRO A 37 -6.95 -19.92 -12.40
CA PRO A 37 -6.77 -19.60 -11.00
C PRO A 37 -6.38 -18.12 -10.84
N GLY A 38 -7.12 -17.38 -10.01
CA GLY A 38 -6.74 -16.03 -9.58
C GLY A 38 -5.76 -16.09 -8.40
N LEU A 39 -4.72 -15.25 -8.42
CA LEU A 39 -3.74 -15.16 -7.31
C LEU A 39 -4.22 -14.21 -6.21
N VAL A 40 -4.77 -13.06 -6.61
CA VAL A 40 -5.24 -11.99 -5.72
C VAL A 40 -6.35 -11.19 -6.38
N THR A 41 -7.11 -10.45 -5.58
CA THR A 41 -8.12 -9.47 -6.04
C THR A 41 -7.65 -8.06 -5.70
N LEU A 42 -7.85 -7.11 -6.62
CA LEU A 42 -7.62 -5.69 -6.38
C LEU A 42 -8.89 -5.04 -5.82
N GLU A 43 -8.96 -4.89 -4.50
CA GLU A 43 -10.15 -4.40 -3.79
C GLU A 43 -10.34 -2.87 -3.89
N ALA A 44 -9.26 -2.11 -3.68
CA ALA A 44 -9.31 -0.65 -3.69
C ALA A 44 -7.94 -0.03 -3.96
N VAL A 45 -7.95 1.19 -4.49
CA VAL A 45 -6.76 2.00 -4.73
C VAL A 45 -7.01 3.41 -4.22
N ALA A 46 -6.07 3.96 -3.45
CA ALA A 46 -6.12 5.32 -2.96
C ALA A 46 -4.83 6.07 -3.33
N THR A 47 -5.00 7.33 -3.73
CA THR A 47 -3.89 8.25 -4.03
C THR A 47 -3.97 9.48 -3.12
N ALA A 48 -2.79 9.99 -2.75
CA ALA A 48 -2.61 11.24 -2.01
C ALA A 48 -1.37 11.97 -2.55
N ALA A 49 -1.37 13.29 -2.40
CA ALA A 49 -0.28 14.17 -2.81
C ALA A 49 0.02 15.15 -1.67
N MET A 50 1.24 15.66 -1.65
CA MET A 50 1.70 16.69 -0.73
C MET A 50 2.91 17.42 -1.33
N GLU A 51 3.37 18.41 -0.61
CA GLU A 51 4.47 19.30 -0.96
C GLU A 51 5.77 18.49 -1.12
N PRO A 52 6.58 18.79 -2.15
CA PRO A 52 7.76 17.98 -2.48
C PRO A 52 8.74 17.83 -1.33
N GLU A 53 8.91 18.86 -0.49
CA GLU A 53 9.82 18.85 0.65
C GLU A 53 9.45 17.79 1.70
N LEU A 54 8.18 17.36 1.74
CA LEU A 54 7.63 16.41 2.70
C LEU A 54 7.23 15.06 2.08
N MET A 55 7.53 14.84 0.79
CA MET A 55 7.04 13.71 -0.03
C MET A 55 7.10 12.32 0.63
N GLY A 56 8.09 12.07 1.50
CA GLY A 56 8.24 10.79 2.21
C GLY A 56 7.06 10.41 3.11
N TYR A 57 6.20 11.37 3.47
CA TYR A 57 5.03 11.15 4.31
C TYR A 57 3.73 10.86 3.52
N ALA A 58 3.73 11.01 2.20
CA ALA A 58 2.53 10.82 1.36
C ALA A 58 1.84 9.44 1.54
N PRO A 59 2.57 8.32 1.75
CA PRO A 59 1.92 7.03 2.01
C PRO A 59 0.99 7.01 3.24
N ALA A 60 1.31 7.78 4.29
CA ALA A 60 0.45 7.86 5.48
C ALA A 60 -0.92 8.47 5.15
N LEU A 61 -0.95 9.49 4.30
CA LEU A 61 -2.19 10.13 3.82
C LEU A 61 -2.98 9.18 2.90
N ALA A 62 -2.30 8.49 1.99
CA ALA A 62 -2.93 7.54 1.07
C ALA A 62 -3.56 6.37 1.83
N LEU A 63 -2.86 5.81 2.83
CA LEU A 63 -3.38 4.75 3.68
C LEU A 63 -4.59 5.21 4.51
N GLY A 64 -4.51 6.40 5.12
CA GLY A 64 -5.66 6.96 5.85
C GLY A 64 -6.91 7.11 4.97
N LYS A 65 -6.73 7.50 3.70
CA LYS A 65 -7.81 7.56 2.70
C LYS A 65 -8.31 6.16 2.33
N LEU A 66 -7.43 5.20 2.10
CA LEU A 66 -7.77 3.82 1.76
C LEU A 66 -8.61 3.17 2.87
N PHE A 67 -8.20 3.33 4.13
CA PHE A 67 -8.91 2.81 5.30
C PHE A 67 -10.31 3.40 5.42
N LYS A 68 -10.45 4.73 5.24
CA LYS A 68 -11.77 5.38 5.21
C LYS A 68 -12.66 4.88 4.06
N GLN A 69 -12.10 4.64 2.88
CA GLN A 69 -12.85 4.15 1.71
C GLN A 69 -13.30 2.70 1.87
N THR A 70 -12.47 1.85 2.45
CA THR A 70 -12.71 0.41 2.59
C THR A 70 -13.39 0.01 3.90
N GLY A 71 -13.44 0.93 4.87
CA GLY A 71 -13.88 0.64 6.24
C GLY A 71 -12.94 -0.30 6.99
N THR A 72 -11.69 -0.45 6.54
CA THR A 72 -10.69 -1.33 7.17
C THR A 72 -9.80 -0.54 8.13
N VAL A 73 -9.14 -1.26 9.04
CA VAL A 73 -8.15 -0.70 9.98
C VAL A 73 -6.79 -1.36 9.74
N PRO A 74 -5.68 -0.65 9.99
CA PRO A 74 -4.36 -1.27 9.90
C PRO A 74 -4.23 -2.42 10.91
N PRO A 75 -3.57 -3.54 10.54
CA PRO A 75 -3.42 -4.70 11.41
C PRO A 75 -2.53 -4.43 12.64
N GLN A 76 -1.82 -3.31 12.66
CA GLN A 76 -1.05 -2.78 13.79
C GLN A 76 -1.40 -1.30 13.96
N PRO A 77 -1.55 -0.78 15.19
CA PRO A 77 -1.89 0.62 15.39
C PRO A 77 -0.77 1.53 14.88
N LEU A 78 -1.06 2.36 13.88
CA LEU A 78 -0.16 3.39 13.34
C LEU A 78 -0.12 4.65 14.24
N GLY A 79 -0.09 4.47 15.56
CA GLY A 79 -0.29 5.53 16.58
C GLY A 79 -1.52 5.27 17.48
N PRO A 80 -1.99 6.24 18.29
CA PRO A 80 -2.97 6.02 19.36
C PRO A 80 -4.41 5.74 18.87
N VAL A 81 -4.60 5.49 17.58
CA VAL A 81 -5.93 5.29 16.99
C VAL A 81 -6.11 3.81 16.68
N CYS A 82 -6.65 3.08 17.66
CA CYS A 82 -7.25 1.78 17.45
C CYS A 82 -8.75 1.91 17.72
N PRO A 83 -9.61 2.21 16.72
CA PRO A 83 -11.04 2.13 16.91
C PRO A 83 -11.48 0.69 16.69
N HIS A 84 -12.23 0.18 17.66
CA HIS A 84 -12.85 -1.13 17.75
C HIS A 84 -13.30 -1.74 16.41
N GLY A 85 -12.93 -3.02 16.17
CA GLY A 85 -13.51 -3.83 15.09
C GLY A 85 -12.54 -4.58 14.17
N CYS A 86 -11.33 -4.93 14.61
CA CYS A 86 -10.44 -5.82 13.87
C CYS A 86 -10.97 -7.26 13.89
N GLU A 87 -12.04 -7.54 13.14
CA GLU A 87 -12.52 -8.89 12.87
C GLU A 87 -11.93 -9.34 11.52
N ARG A 88 -11.15 -10.42 11.53
CA ARG A 88 -10.64 -11.05 10.30
C ARG A 88 -11.82 -11.51 9.45
N ARG A 89 -11.92 -11.08 8.19
CA ARG A 89 -12.91 -11.64 7.26
C ARG A 89 -12.58 -13.12 6.99
N PRO A 90 -13.50 -14.06 7.22
CA PRO A 90 -13.27 -15.46 6.87
C PRO A 90 -13.33 -15.63 5.35
N GLY A 91 -12.34 -16.32 4.77
CA GLY A 91 -12.31 -16.66 3.34
C GLY A 91 -11.07 -16.20 2.56
N TRP A 92 -10.09 -15.60 3.24
CA TRP A 92 -8.70 -15.56 2.81
C TRP A 92 -7.86 -16.52 3.66
#